data_AF-A0A9P5X3R9-F1
#
_entry.id   AF-A0A9P5X3R9-F1
#
_cell.length_a   1.000
_cell.length_b   1.000
_cell.length_c   1.000
_cell.angle_alpha   90.00
_cell.angle_beta   90.00
_cell.angle_gamma   90.00
#
_symmetry.space_group_name_H-M   'P 1'
#
loop_
_entity.id
_entity.type
_entity.pdbx_description
1 polymer ?
#
loop_
_entity_poly.entity_id
_entity_poly.type
_entity_poly.pdbx_seq_one_letter_code
_entity_poly.pdbx_strand_id
1 'polypeptide(L)'
;MEAKGQLLHGFYGDECKGVPIDLIEQYYGAEGPHLKHNPCQRGAGSLQDEEMEDATNEQVKSNAYPNAVPVPQKNCLFDEAELIVCKHQMKTLQKSGFTPEGYFILPDEWDKEYLPYEDIPVGRQGNFLRIILTHSIWLPRAEDWA
;
A
#
# COMPACT_ATOMS: atom_id res chain seq x y z
N MET A 1 3.38 22.49 25.47
CA MET A 1 1.99 22.32 25.02
C MET A 1 2.01 21.32 23.89
N GLU A 2 1.44 20.14 24.12
CA GLU A 2 1.43 19.03 23.17
C GLU A 2 0.08 19.09 22.43
N ALA A 3 0.09 19.47 21.16
CA ALA A 3 -1.12 19.58 20.36
C ALA A 3 -1.54 18.19 19.86
N LYS A 4 -2.49 17.55 20.56
CA LYS A 4 -3.07 16.27 20.13
C LYS A 4 -4.16 16.53 19.09
N GLY A 5 -3.80 16.45 17.82
CA GLY A 5 -4.76 16.39 16.73
C GLY A 5 -5.41 15.01 16.69
N GLN A 6 -6.63 14.88 17.23
CA GLN A 6 -7.44 13.68 17.02
C GLN A 6 -8.13 13.78 15.65
N LEU A 7 -7.57 13.11 14.65
CA LEU A 7 -8.27 12.78 13.41
C LEU A 7 -8.90 11.38 13.57
N LEU A 8 -10.08 11.17 12.99
CA LEU A 8 -10.87 9.92 13.04
C LEU A 8 -10.21 8.72 12.33
N HIS A 9 -8.91 8.76 12.06
CA HIS A 9 -8.16 7.74 11.33
C HIS A 9 -6.86 7.42 12.09
N GLY A 10 -6.92 6.43 12.97
CA GLY A 10 -5.74 5.80 13.58
C GLY A 10 -4.93 6.68 14.54
N PHE A 11 -4.28 6.03 15.50
CA PHE A 11 -3.18 6.66 16.22
C PHE A 11 -1.97 6.66 15.28
N TYR A 12 -1.66 7.80 14.68
CA TYR A 12 -0.34 7.99 14.08
C TYR A 12 0.66 8.02 15.22
N GLY A 13 1.37 6.90 15.41
CA GLY A 13 2.60 6.91 16.18
C GLY A 13 3.53 7.92 15.53
N ASP A 14 4.17 8.76 16.34
CA ASP A 14 5.26 9.61 15.85
C ASP A 14 6.44 8.70 15.49
N GLU A 15 6.39 8.13 14.27
CA GLU A 15 7.42 7.27 13.69
C GLU A 15 8.73 8.04 13.45
N CYS A 16 8.73 9.36 13.60
CA CYS A 16 9.90 10.22 13.44
C CYS A 16 10.70 10.42 14.74
N LYS A 17 10.35 9.75 15.85
CA LYS A 17 11.12 9.83 17.11
C LYS A 17 12.55 9.31 16.92
N GLY A 18 13.51 10.23 16.99
CA GLY A 18 14.94 9.93 16.89
C GLY A 18 15.55 10.14 15.51
N VAL A 19 14.74 10.53 14.51
CA VAL A 19 15.27 10.96 13.21
C VAL A 19 15.85 12.37 13.36
N PRO A 20 17.13 12.60 13.00
CA PRO A 20 17.72 13.94 13.01
C PRO A 20 16.96 14.89 12.09
N ILE A 21 16.73 16.13 12.54
CA ILE A 21 15.96 17.11 11.77
C ILE A 21 16.61 17.41 10.41
N ASP A 22 17.94 17.44 10.36
CA ASP A 22 18.73 17.64 9.14
C ASP A 22 18.42 16.56 8.09
N LEU A 23 18.14 15.32 8.53
CA LEU A 23 17.77 14.22 7.64
C LEU A 23 16.36 14.42 7.07
N ILE A 24 15.44 14.93 7.88
CA ILE A 24 14.08 15.25 7.42
C ILE A 24 14.15 16.41 6.42
N GLU A 25 14.95 17.44 6.68
CA GLU A 25 15.15 18.55 5.76
C GLU A 25 15.83 18.11 4.46
N GLN A 26 16.81 17.20 4.52
CA GLN A 26 17.48 16.71 3.32
C GLN A 26 16.55 15.94 2.36
N TYR A 27 15.60 15.16 2.90
CA TYR A 27 14.74 14.29 2.09
C TYR A 27 13.33 14.83 1.87
N TYR A 28 12.83 15.67 2.78
CA TYR A 28 11.47 16.22 2.77
C TYR A 28 11.43 17.74 2.96
N GLY A 29 12.59 18.39 3.13
CA GLY A 29 12.67 19.84 3.17
C GLY A 29 12.21 20.43 1.84
N ALA A 30 11.36 21.43 1.94
CA ALA A 30 10.92 22.21 0.79
C ALA A 30 12.00 23.22 0.39
N GLU A 31 13.23 22.76 0.16
CA GLU A 31 14.30 23.57 -0.45
C GLU A 31 14.03 23.77 -1.95
N GLY A 32 12.90 24.43 -2.23
CA GLY A 32 12.59 25.02 -3.51
C GLY A 32 12.23 26.48 -3.28
N PRO A 33 12.45 27.37 -4.27
CA PRO A 33 11.95 28.73 -4.17
C PRO A 33 10.44 28.69 -3.87
N HIS A 34 10.03 29.37 -2.79
CA HIS A 34 8.61 29.50 -2.45
C HIS A 34 7.89 30.17 -3.63
N LEU A 35 7.23 29.37 -4.45
CA LEU A 35 6.37 29.87 -5.52
C LEU A 35 5.22 30.62 -4.85
N LYS A 36 5.20 31.94 -5.00
CA LYS A 36 4.08 32.77 -4.56
C LYS A 36 2.89 32.44 -5.45
N HIS A 37 1.99 31.62 -4.94
CA HIS A 37 0.71 31.38 -5.59
C HIS A 37 -0.10 32.67 -5.62
N ASN A 38 -0.66 32.99 -6.79
CA ASN A 38 -1.61 34.08 -6.91
C ASN A 38 -2.88 33.75 -6.09
N PRO A 39 -3.57 34.75 -5.50
CA PRO A 39 -4.71 34.52 -4.59
C PRO A 39 -5.88 33.69 -5.15
N CYS A 40 -5.90 33.43 -6.46
CA CYS A 40 -6.96 32.69 -7.15
C CYS A 40 -6.53 31.28 -7.62
N GLN A 41 -5.28 30.86 -7.38
CA GLN A 41 -4.78 29.55 -7.83
C GLN A 41 -5.12 28.48 -6.78
N ARG A 42 -6.37 28.01 -6.77
CA ARG A 42 -6.78 26.82 -6.00
C ARG A 42 -6.45 25.59 -6.83
N GLY A 43 -5.51 24.79 -6.35
CA GLY A 43 -4.91 23.65 -7.04
C GLY A 43 -5.91 22.74 -7.78
N ALA A 44 -5.95 22.91 -9.09
CA ALA A 44 -6.17 21.92 -10.14
C ALA A 44 -5.56 22.57 -11.40
N GLY A 45 -4.58 21.91 -12.03
CA GLY A 45 -3.60 22.51 -12.94
C GLY A 45 -4.15 23.52 -13.96
N SER A 46 -3.44 24.65 -14.11
CA SER A 46 -3.68 25.64 -15.16
C SER A 46 -2.84 25.28 -16.39
N LEU A 47 -3.46 25.26 -17.57
CA LEU A 47 -2.90 24.91 -18.88
C LEU A 47 -2.16 26.09 -19.57
N GLN A 48 -1.60 27.06 -18.83
CA GLN A 48 -1.13 28.32 -19.42
C GLN A 48 0.35 28.65 -19.21
N ASP A 49 1.14 27.75 -18.66
CA ASP A 49 2.59 27.94 -18.56
C ASP A 49 3.31 27.20 -19.71
N GLU A 50 3.14 27.68 -20.95
CA GLU A 50 3.92 27.19 -22.11
C GLU A 50 5.07 28.11 -22.53
N GLU A 51 5.44 29.13 -21.74
CA GLU A 51 6.48 30.08 -22.16
C GLU A 51 7.47 30.49 -21.06
N MET A 52 8.00 29.57 -20.24
CA MET A 52 9.22 29.88 -19.46
C MET A 52 10.01 28.70 -18.85
N GLU A 53 10.24 27.58 -19.53
CA GLU A 53 11.10 26.52 -18.94
C GLU A 53 11.93 25.76 -19.97
N ASP A 54 13.12 26.27 -20.33
CA ASP A 54 14.03 25.57 -21.26
C ASP A 54 15.43 25.26 -20.67
N ALA A 55 15.67 25.52 -19.38
CA ALA A 55 16.99 25.27 -18.76
C ALA A 55 16.99 24.39 -17.50
N THR A 56 15.85 24.22 -16.82
CA THR A 56 15.74 23.40 -15.59
C THR A 56 15.13 22.02 -15.82
N ASN A 57 14.56 21.79 -17.01
CA ASN A 57 13.76 20.60 -17.31
C ASN A 57 14.60 19.34 -17.59
N GLU A 58 15.86 19.48 -18.01
CA GLU A 58 16.72 18.31 -18.31
C GLU A 58 17.20 17.57 -17.04
N GLN A 59 17.57 18.30 -15.98
CA GLN A 59 18.04 17.70 -14.72
C GLN A 59 16.92 17.07 -13.89
N VAL A 60 15.69 17.58 -13.98
CA VAL A 60 14.53 17.01 -13.28
C VAL A 60 14.02 15.75 -14.01
N LYS A 61 14.05 15.73 -15.34
CA LYS A 61 13.67 14.55 -16.14
C LYS A 61 14.56 13.34 -15.87
N SER A 62 15.85 13.52 -15.57
CA SER A 62 16.74 12.37 -15.32
C SER A 62 16.41 11.64 -14.01
N ASN A 63 15.80 12.32 -13.02
CA ASN A 63 15.44 11.74 -11.73
C ASN A 63 13.96 11.34 -11.62
N ALA A 64 13.10 11.82 -12.52
CA ALA A 64 11.65 11.60 -12.46
C ALA A 64 11.18 10.25 -13.04
N TYR A 65 12.05 9.54 -13.75
CA TYR A 65 11.70 8.25 -14.35
C TYR A 65 12.75 7.21 -13.93
N PRO A 66 12.55 6.48 -12.80
CA PRO A 66 13.29 5.24 -12.62
C PRO A 66 13.08 4.40 -13.88
N ASN A 67 14.18 3.86 -14.42
CA ASN A 67 14.12 2.98 -15.59
C ASN A 67 13.01 1.96 -15.36
N ALA A 68 12.14 1.77 -16.36
CA ALA A 68 11.00 0.86 -16.25
C ALA A 68 11.49 -0.49 -15.73
N VAL A 69 11.03 -0.87 -14.53
CA VAL A 69 11.36 -2.17 -13.96
C VAL A 69 10.68 -3.21 -14.85
N PRO A 70 11.42 -4.12 -15.49
CA PRO A 70 10.82 -5.10 -16.38
C PRO A 70 9.90 -5.99 -15.56
N VAL A 71 8.61 -6.01 -15.93
CA VAL A 71 7.64 -6.91 -15.33
C VAL A 71 8.03 -8.34 -15.73
N PRO A 72 8.19 -9.27 -14.78
CA PRO A 72 8.43 -10.67 -15.10
C PRO A 72 7.35 -11.19 -16.06
N GLN A 73 7.77 -11.76 -17.19
CA GLN A 73 6.82 -12.27 -18.20
C GLN A 73 6.05 -13.51 -17.73
N LYS A 74 6.54 -14.20 -16.70
CA LYS A 74 5.89 -15.38 -16.12
C LYS A 74 4.97 -14.93 -14.97
N ASN A 75 3.71 -15.36 -15.04
CA ASN A 75 2.73 -15.18 -13.95
C ASN A 75 3.09 -15.97 -12.67
N CYS A 76 4.04 -16.90 -12.77
CA CYS A 76 4.48 -17.75 -11.68
C CYS A 76 5.99 -17.59 -11.50
N LEU A 77 6.42 -17.37 -10.26
CA LEU A 77 7.82 -17.29 -9.88
C LEU A 77 8.53 -18.65 -9.89
N PHE A 78 7.75 -19.74 -9.89
CA PHE A 78 8.25 -21.11 -9.87
C PHE A 78 8.08 -21.80 -11.22
N ASP A 79 9.06 -22.60 -11.60
CA ASP A 79 8.89 -23.59 -12.66
C ASP A 79 8.07 -24.80 -12.16
N GLU A 80 7.59 -25.66 -13.07
CA GLU A 80 6.65 -26.75 -12.72
C GLU A 80 7.21 -27.71 -11.65
N ALA A 81 8.49 -28.07 -11.75
CA ALA A 81 9.15 -28.93 -10.79
C ALA A 81 9.27 -28.27 -9.40
N GLU A 82 9.61 -26.98 -9.35
CA GLU A 82 9.72 -26.21 -8.12
C GLU A 82 8.35 -26.03 -7.45
N LEU A 83 7.31 -25.84 -8.26
CA LEU A 83 5.94 -25.69 -7.79
C LEU A 83 5.42 -26.98 -7.13
N ILE A 84 5.81 -28.15 -7.64
CA ILE A 84 5.51 -29.44 -7.00
C ILE A 84 6.19 -29.55 -5.64
N VAL A 85 7.47 -29.18 -5.56
CA VAL A 85 8.23 -29.20 -4.29
C VAL A 85 7.63 -28.23 -3.28
N CYS A 86 7.31 -27.00 -3.71
CA CYS A 86 6.70 -25.97 -2.88
C CYS A 86 5.34 -26.44 -2.32
N LYS A 87 4.46 -26.98 -3.17
CA LYS A 87 3.18 -27.55 -2.73
C LYS A 87 3.37 -28.69 -1.73
N HIS A 88 4.37 -29.55 -1.94
CA HIS A 88 4.66 -30.63 -1.01
C HIS A 88 5.13 -30.10 0.34
N GLN A 89 6.05 -29.14 0.35
CA GLN A 89 6.56 -28.51 1.57
C GLN A 89 5.47 -27.76 2.33
N MET A 90 4.60 -26.99 1.65
CA MET A 90 3.46 -26.34 2.29
C MET A 90 2.54 -27.34 2.99
N LYS A 91 2.23 -28.48 2.36
CA LYS A 91 1.43 -29.54 2.99
C LYS A 91 2.13 -30.16 4.20
N THR A 92 3.45 -30.32 4.15
CA THR A 92 4.23 -30.82 5.29
C THR A 92 4.22 -29.83 6.44
N LEU A 93 4.37 -28.52 6.15
CA LEU A 93 4.27 -27.46 7.15
C LEU A 93 2.87 -27.43 7.80
N GLN A 94 1.80 -27.46 7.00
CA GLN A 94 0.43 -27.55 7.50
C GLN A 94 0.25 -28.75 8.45
N LYS A 95 0.78 -29.93 8.10
CA LYS A 95 0.70 -31.13 8.96
C LYS A 95 1.52 -31.02 10.24
N SER A 96 2.60 -30.23 10.23
CA SER A 96 3.40 -29.99 11.43
C SER A 96 2.74 -29.01 12.41
N GLY A 97 1.65 -28.35 12.00
CA GLY A 97 1.00 -27.30 12.79
C GLY A 97 1.82 -26.02 12.91
N PHE A 98 2.87 -25.87 12.09
CA PHE A 98 3.66 -24.64 12.05
C PHE A 98 2.94 -23.60 11.17
N THR A 99 2.36 -22.61 11.84
CA THR A 99 1.69 -21.48 11.21
C THR A 99 2.48 -20.21 11.52
N PRO A 100 3.04 -19.51 10.51
CA PRO A 100 3.70 -18.22 10.72
C PRO A 100 2.74 -17.21 11.36
N GLU A 101 3.24 -16.39 12.29
CA GLU A 101 2.44 -15.34 12.91
C GLU A 101 1.93 -14.34 11.85
N GLY A 102 0.62 -14.06 11.86
CA GLY A 102 -0.04 -13.23 10.86
C GLY A 102 -0.46 -13.94 9.57
N TYR A 103 -0.28 -15.25 9.47
CA TYR A 103 -0.82 -16.09 8.41
C TYR A 103 -1.86 -17.05 8.97
N PHE A 104 -2.96 -17.27 8.23
CA PHE A 104 -4.16 -18.01 8.67
C PHE A 104 -4.96 -17.31 9.76
N ILE A 105 -6.22 -17.73 9.93
CA ILE A 105 -7.07 -17.26 11.01
C ILE A 105 -6.94 -18.29 12.14
N LEU A 106 -6.60 -17.86 13.35
CA LEU A 106 -6.57 -18.79 14.48
C LEU A 106 -8.00 -19.27 14.80
N PRO A 107 -8.18 -20.51 15.31
CA PRO A 107 -9.51 -20.99 15.70
C PRO A 107 -10.22 -20.07 16.72
N ASP A 108 -9.44 -19.34 17.52
CA ASP A 108 -9.94 -18.35 18.49
C ASP A 108 -10.27 -16.99 17.87
N GLU A 109 -9.75 -16.70 16.67
CA GLU A 109 -10.05 -15.50 15.88
C GLU A 109 -11.23 -15.72 14.91
N TRP A 110 -11.56 -16.98 14.61
CA TRP A 110 -12.70 -17.33 13.78
C TRP A 110 -13.99 -17.38 14.63
N ASP A 111 -14.74 -16.28 14.66
CA ASP A 111 -16.03 -16.15 15.35
C ASP A 111 -17.16 -17.03 14.76
N LYS A 112 -16.84 -17.98 13.87
CA LYS A 112 -17.74 -18.91 13.15
C LYS A 112 -18.80 -18.25 12.26
N GLU A 113 -18.88 -16.92 12.25
CA GLU A 113 -19.82 -16.18 11.44
C GLU A 113 -19.16 -15.72 10.13
N TYR A 114 -19.31 -16.54 9.09
CA TYR A 114 -18.89 -16.18 7.74
C TYR A 114 -19.77 -15.04 7.21
N LEU A 115 -19.17 -13.89 6.92
CA LEU A 115 -19.87 -12.76 6.32
C LEU A 115 -20.00 -12.98 4.79
N PRO A 116 -21.21 -12.85 4.21
CA PRO A 116 -21.41 -13.05 2.77
C PRO A 116 -20.99 -11.84 1.92
N TYR A 117 -20.32 -10.86 2.53
CA TYR A 117 -19.82 -9.66 1.86
C TYR A 117 -18.59 -9.10 2.59
N GLU A 118 -17.81 -8.31 1.87
CA GLU A 118 -16.66 -7.57 2.39
C GLU A 118 -16.70 -6.13 1.86
N ASP A 119 -16.39 -5.17 2.73
CA ASP A 119 -16.38 -3.74 2.40
C ASP A 119 -14.93 -3.27 2.23
N ILE A 120 -14.49 -3.07 0.99
CA ILE A 120 -13.13 -2.62 0.68
C ILE A 120 -13.11 -1.09 0.69
N PRO A 121 -12.28 -0.43 1.50
CA PRO A 121 -12.17 1.03 1.48
C PRO A 121 -11.57 1.49 0.13
N VAL A 122 -12.24 2.44 -0.52
CA VAL A 122 -11.81 3.01 -1.81
C VAL A 122 -11.58 4.51 -1.66
N GLY A 123 -10.32 4.90 -1.80
CA GLY A 123 -9.90 6.31 -1.75
C GLY A 123 -9.83 6.89 -0.34
N ARG A 124 -9.71 8.23 -0.24
CA ARG A 124 -9.44 8.95 1.02
C ARG A 124 -10.68 9.45 1.75
N GLN A 125 -11.86 9.34 1.16
CA GLN A 125 -13.10 9.95 1.69
C GLN A 125 -14.00 8.96 2.45
N GLY A 126 -13.47 7.81 2.87
CA GLY A 126 -14.27 6.80 3.58
C GLY A 126 -15.37 6.16 2.72
N ASN A 127 -15.18 6.14 1.39
CA ASN A 127 -16.04 5.36 0.51
C ASN A 127 -15.66 3.89 0.62
N PHE A 128 -16.66 3.01 0.53
CA PHE A 128 -16.46 1.56 0.55
C PHE A 128 -17.06 0.93 -0.69
N LEU A 129 -16.34 -0.03 -1.26
CA LEU A 129 -16.82 -0.93 -2.30
C LEU A 129 -17.22 -2.24 -1.63
N ARG A 130 -18.52 -2.48 -1.54
CA ARG A 130 -19.05 -3.76 -1.07
C ARG A 130 -18.91 -4.82 -2.16
N ILE A 131 -18.15 -5.86 -1.89
CA ILE A 131 -18.08 -7.07 -2.71
C ILE A 131 -18.91 -8.18 -2.07
N ILE A 132 -19.65 -8.93 -2.87
CA ILE A 132 -20.42 -10.08 -2.39
C ILE A 132 -19.51 -11.31 -2.44
N LEU A 133 -19.32 -11.96 -1.29
CA LEU A 133 -18.53 -13.17 -1.17
C LEU A 133 -19.46 -14.37 -1.35
N THR A 134 -19.59 -14.82 -2.60
CA THR A 134 -20.41 -15.99 -2.94
C THR A 134 -20.03 -17.21 -2.11
N HIS A 135 -20.99 -17.70 -1.32
CA HIS A 135 -20.81 -18.77 -0.35
C HIS A 135 -20.23 -20.06 -0.97
N SER A 136 -20.62 -20.41 -2.20
CA SER A 136 -20.12 -21.61 -2.89
C SER A 136 -18.63 -21.56 -3.24
N ILE A 137 -18.01 -20.38 -3.27
CA ILE A 137 -16.60 -20.19 -3.61
C ILE A 137 -15.78 -19.91 -2.36
N TRP A 138 -16.30 -19.07 -1.47
CA TRP A 138 -15.53 -18.46 -0.41
C TRP A 138 -15.67 -19.16 0.95
N LEU A 139 -16.80 -19.79 1.26
CA LEU A 139 -16.91 -20.55 2.52
C LEU A 139 -15.90 -21.71 2.58
N PRO A 140 -15.77 -22.58 1.55
CA PRO A 140 -14.80 -23.68 1.61
C PRO A 140 -13.36 -23.17 1.76
N ARG A 141 -13.05 -22.02 1.17
CA ARG A 141 -11.74 -21.39 1.30
C ARG A 141 -11.49 -20.84 2.70
N ALA A 142 -12.52 -20.25 3.31
CA ALA A 142 -12.44 -19.76 4.68
C ALA A 142 -12.28 -20.92 5.67
N GLU A 143 -12.99 -22.03 5.46
CA GLU A 143 -12.82 -23.27 6.24
C GLU A 143 -11.44 -23.92 6.03
N ASP A 144 -10.90 -23.90 4.80
CA ASP A 144 -9.54 -24.38 4.52
C ASP A 144 -8.44 -23.49 5.16
N TRP A 145 -8.78 -22.25 5.54
CA TRP A 145 -7.87 -21.25 6.10
C TRP A 145 -8.00 -21.04 7.62
N ALA A 146 -9.06 -21.60 8.24
CA ALA A 146 -9.29 -21.58 9.69
C ALA A 146 -8.77 -22.88 10.34
#